data_AF-A0A2A2KW37-F1
#
_entry.id   AF-A0A2A2KW37-F1
#
_cell.length_a   1.000
_cell.length_b   1.000
_cell.length_c   1.000
_cell.angle_alpha   90.00
_cell.angle_beta   90.00
_cell.angle_gamma   90.00
#
_symmetry.space_group_name_H-M   'P 1'
#
loop_
_entity.id
_entity.type
_entity.pdbx_description
1 polymer ?
#
loop_
_entity_poly.entity_id
_entity_poly.type
_entity_poly.pdbx_seq_one_letter_code
_entity_poly.pdbx_strand_id
1 'polypeptide(L)'
;MELNYDVPLEFRRFTPDDFEDPIELVGCVRKPEDRKKFKAHDERAFEVLKDFPNDYAMRVSMRDEPTPWDEYLEYYEDDLDVNEEESKVIMKIGLYRLFSQVKTPKLNIDECIREEFWDIVGEIDRSYMDVNAIKEKSIICVELLFEADDKIRFDQSRFMQTGFGFISMFAPPFTIAMLQHPNYRNTDWNLRGLDAEQFSQIPLTMVKKLSVEYGSMSLFGFLENFIMAKPAIGKWEFRKINNKDDVWGWMTAKELLEATEDITWSMKKINDTYRRFKIETPLQKWFLEIQHSGITQFDEQQHQYLP
;
A
#
# COMPACT_ATOMS: atom_id res chain seq x y z
N MET A 1 -30.79 -3.78 13.96
CA MET A 1 -30.35 -2.37 14.08
C MET A 1 -29.02 -2.41 14.79
N GLU A 2 -28.03 -1.70 14.24
CA GLU A 2 -26.58 -1.92 14.33
C GLU A 2 -26.09 -3.08 13.45
N LEU A 3 -25.82 -2.72 12.19
CA LEU A 3 -25.08 -3.52 11.21
C LEU A 3 -23.60 -3.46 11.63
N ASN A 4 -23.06 -4.58 12.12
CA ASN A 4 -21.63 -4.74 12.33
C ASN A 4 -21.01 -5.04 10.97
N TYR A 5 -20.23 -4.09 10.47
CA TYR A 5 -19.58 -4.19 9.16
C TYR A 5 -18.61 -5.37 9.15
N ASP A 6 -18.95 -6.37 8.33
CA ASP A 6 -18.06 -7.41 7.86
C ASP A 6 -17.09 -6.78 6.84
N VAL A 7 -15.91 -6.41 7.32
CA VAL A 7 -14.69 -6.52 6.50
C VAL A 7 -13.80 -7.54 7.21
N PRO A 8 -13.63 -8.75 6.67
CA PRO A 8 -12.59 -9.65 7.14
C PRO A 8 -11.25 -8.96 6.92
N LEU A 9 -10.51 -8.79 8.00
CA LEU A 9 -9.10 -8.46 7.91
C LEU A 9 -8.36 -9.72 7.49
N GLU A 10 -8.04 -9.82 6.20
CA GLU A 10 -7.29 -10.92 5.62
C GLU A 10 -5.81 -10.81 6.05
N PHE A 11 -5.40 -11.62 7.03
CA PHE A 11 -4.00 -11.72 7.46
C PHE A 11 -3.29 -12.81 6.63
N ARG A 12 -3.01 -12.46 5.37
CA ARG A 12 -2.65 -13.45 4.34
C ARG A 12 -1.45 -14.37 4.58
N ARG A 13 -0.50 -14.08 5.49
CA ARG A 13 0.71 -14.93 5.68
C ARG A 13 1.37 -14.88 7.06
N PHE A 14 1.53 -16.04 7.67
CA PHE A 14 2.34 -16.36 8.83
C PHE A 14 3.33 -17.46 8.44
N THR A 15 4.62 -17.30 8.73
CA THR A 15 5.60 -18.38 8.55
C THR A 15 6.37 -18.47 9.86
N PRO A 16 6.11 -19.47 10.73
CA PRO A 16 7.06 -19.77 11.78
C PRO A 16 8.40 -20.10 11.14
N ASP A 17 9.53 -19.77 11.80
CA ASP A 17 10.89 -20.00 11.27
C ASP A 17 11.18 -21.50 10.97
N ASP A 18 10.27 -22.42 11.32
CA ASP A 18 10.36 -23.87 11.13
C ASP A 18 9.63 -24.40 9.86
N PHE A 19 9.03 -23.55 9.01
CA PHE A 19 8.21 -23.99 7.86
C PHE A 19 8.62 -23.34 6.53
N GLU A 20 8.62 -24.10 5.45
CA GLU A 20 8.93 -23.61 4.09
C GLU A 20 7.77 -22.80 3.47
N ASP A 21 6.52 -23.05 3.88
CA ASP A 21 5.31 -22.42 3.33
C ASP A 21 4.61 -21.48 4.33
N PRO A 22 4.12 -20.30 3.90
CA PRO A 22 3.34 -19.41 4.75
C PRO A 22 1.93 -19.94 4.98
N ILE A 23 1.53 -20.06 6.25
CA ILE A 23 0.17 -20.32 6.72
C ILE A 23 -0.62 -19.01 6.76
N GLU A 24 -1.79 -18.97 6.16
CA GLU A 24 -2.68 -17.80 6.24
C GLU A 24 -3.57 -17.86 7.49
N LEU A 25 -3.68 -16.75 8.22
CA LEU A 25 -4.58 -16.64 9.38
C LEU A 25 -5.52 -15.47 9.15
N VAL A 26 -6.74 -15.51 9.69
CA VAL A 26 -7.68 -14.37 9.59
C VAL A 26 -8.02 -13.88 10.99
N GLY A 27 -7.82 -12.59 11.22
CA GLY A 27 -8.01 -11.96 12.52
C GLY A 27 -9.11 -10.89 12.50
N CYS A 28 -9.60 -10.49 13.68
CA CYS A 28 -10.56 -9.39 13.78
C CYS A 28 -10.21 -8.41 14.90
N VAL A 29 -10.58 -7.15 14.72
CA VAL A 29 -10.58 -6.17 15.81
C VAL A 29 -11.83 -6.41 16.66
N ARG A 30 -11.63 -6.78 17.92
CA ARG A 30 -12.72 -6.89 18.91
C ARG A 30 -12.88 -5.55 19.64
N LYS A 31 -14.08 -4.95 19.57
CA LYS A 31 -14.44 -3.84 20.45
C LYS A 31 -14.36 -4.26 21.93
N PRO A 32 -14.09 -3.36 22.88
CA PRO A 32 -13.92 -3.72 24.29
C PRO A 32 -15.07 -4.54 24.89
N GLU A 33 -16.30 -4.27 24.46
CA GLU A 33 -17.52 -4.93 24.89
C GLU A 33 -17.56 -6.38 24.38
N ASP A 34 -17.20 -6.56 23.10
CA ASP A 34 -17.14 -7.86 22.42
C ASP A 34 -16.01 -8.74 22.96
N ARG A 35 -14.89 -8.15 23.43
CA ARG A 35 -13.79 -8.92 24.03
C ARG A 35 -14.25 -9.79 25.19
N LYS A 36 -15.23 -9.32 25.99
CA LYS A 36 -15.78 -10.12 27.09
C LYS A 36 -16.72 -11.21 26.55
N LYS A 37 -17.56 -10.87 25.57
CA LYS A 37 -18.50 -11.80 24.94
C LYS A 37 -17.77 -12.98 24.28
N PHE A 38 -16.72 -12.69 23.52
CA PHE A 38 -15.98 -13.68 22.73
C PHE A 38 -14.72 -14.22 23.41
N LYS A 39 -14.49 -13.93 24.70
CA LYS A 39 -13.26 -14.35 25.38
C LYS A 39 -13.03 -15.86 25.34
N ALA A 40 -14.06 -16.63 25.69
CA ALA A 40 -13.97 -18.10 25.74
C ALA A 40 -13.76 -18.70 24.34
N HIS A 41 -14.41 -18.09 23.35
CA HIS A 41 -14.21 -18.42 21.95
C HIS A 41 -12.75 -18.15 21.52
N ASP A 42 -12.25 -16.92 21.71
CA ASP A 42 -10.87 -16.55 21.35
C ASP A 42 -9.84 -17.45 22.05
N GLU A 43 -10.12 -17.90 23.28
CA GLU A 43 -9.29 -18.88 24.01
C GLU A 43 -9.31 -20.24 23.34
N ARG A 44 -10.49 -20.77 22.97
CA ARG A 44 -10.62 -22.05 22.28
C ARG A 44 -9.96 -22.02 20.90
N ALA A 45 -10.25 -21.01 20.09
CA ALA A 45 -9.65 -20.83 18.77
C ALA A 45 -8.12 -20.74 18.88
N PHE A 46 -7.59 -20.08 19.90
CA PHE A 46 -6.16 -20.03 20.12
C PHE A 46 -5.54 -21.38 20.55
N GLU A 47 -6.25 -22.19 21.34
CA GLU A 47 -5.79 -23.55 21.64
C GLU A 47 -5.75 -24.42 20.37
N VAL A 48 -6.78 -24.35 19.53
CA VAL A 48 -6.81 -25.05 18.22
C VAL A 48 -5.69 -24.58 17.30
N LEU A 49 -5.36 -23.28 17.32
CA LEU A 49 -4.29 -22.70 16.53
C LEU A 49 -2.91 -23.31 16.84
N LYS A 50 -2.69 -23.88 18.02
CA LYS A 50 -1.40 -24.51 18.37
C LYS A 50 -1.12 -25.77 17.55
N ASP A 51 -2.18 -26.49 17.16
CA ASP A 51 -2.09 -27.75 16.43
C ASP A 51 -2.16 -27.54 14.90
N PHE A 52 -2.79 -26.43 14.47
CA PHE A 52 -3.00 -26.12 13.06
C PHE A 52 -1.72 -26.12 12.19
N PRO A 53 -0.57 -25.54 12.60
CA PRO A 53 0.65 -25.59 11.80
C PRO A 53 1.14 -27.00 11.51
N ASN A 54 0.96 -27.94 12.44
CA ASN A 54 1.38 -29.32 12.25
C ASN A 54 0.45 -30.06 11.27
N ASP A 55 -0.87 -29.83 11.35
CA ASP A 55 -1.82 -30.40 10.39
C ASP A 55 -1.57 -29.86 8.97
N TYR A 56 -1.39 -28.53 8.87
CA TYR A 56 -1.08 -27.86 7.61
C TYR A 56 0.18 -28.45 6.96
N ALA A 57 1.27 -28.54 7.70
CA ALA A 57 2.54 -29.10 7.20
C ALA A 57 2.42 -30.58 6.82
N MET A 58 1.66 -31.37 7.59
CA MET A 58 1.38 -32.75 7.26
C MET A 58 0.68 -32.87 5.90
N ARG A 59 -0.38 -32.10 5.66
CA ARG A 59 -1.12 -32.09 4.38
C ARG A 59 -0.25 -31.67 3.21
N VAL A 60 0.54 -30.59 3.36
CA VAL A 60 1.53 -30.17 2.36
C VAL A 60 2.50 -31.30 2.03
N SER A 61 3.05 -31.98 3.06
CA SER A 61 4.00 -33.08 2.85
C SER A 61 3.40 -34.28 2.12
N MET A 62 2.10 -34.51 2.29
CA MET A 62 1.32 -35.54 1.60
C MET A 62 0.92 -35.13 0.18
N ARG A 63 1.20 -33.88 -0.23
CA ARG A 63 0.75 -33.24 -1.48
C ARG A 63 -0.77 -33.11 -1.58
N ASP A 64 -1.43 -33.05 -0.42
CA ASP A 64 -2.84 -32.70 -0.32
C ASP A 64 -2.99 -31.19 -0.21
N GLU A 65 -4.17 -30.69 -0.59
CA GLU A 65 -4.53 -29.29 -0.38
C GLU A 65 -4.66 -29.02 1.12
N PRO A 66 -3.90 -28.06 1.69
CA PRO A 66 -4.01 -27.72 3.09
C PRO A 66 -5.37 -27.08 3.38
N THR A 67 -5.98 -27.43 4.51
CA THR A 67 -7.24 -26.82 4.94
C THR A 67 -6.98 -25.36 5.38
N PRO A 68 -7.72 -24.38 4.85
CA PRO A 68 -7.70 -23.00 5.34
C PRO A 68 -8.01 -22.89 6.84
N TRP A 69 -7.54 -21.83 7.50
CA TRP A 69 -7.70 -21.66 8.95
C TRP A 69 -9.16 -21.60 9.40
N ASP A 70 -10.01 -20.87 8.67
CA ASP A 70 -11.43 -20.74 8.94
C ASP A 70 -12.13 -22.11 8.86
N GLU A 71 -11.91 -22.86 7.78
CA GLU A 71 -12.42 -24.22 7.64
C GLU A 71 -11.86 -25.16 8.72
N TYR A 72 -10.58 -25.01 9.08
CA TYR A 72 -9.97 -25.82 10.14
C TYR A 72 -10.63 -25.58 11.49
N LEU A 73 -10.92 -24.32 11.81
CA LEU A 73 -11.57 -23.94 13.05
C LEU A 73 -13.02 -24.44 13.11
N GLU A 74 -13.77 -24.41 12.00
CA GLU A 74 -15.14 -24.95 11.91
C GLU A 74 -15.23 -26.39 12.42
N TYR A 75 -14.29 -27.28 12.03
CA TYR A 75 -14.26 -28.67 12.51
C TYR A 75 -14.17 -28.79 14.04
N TYR A 76 -13.65 -27.79 14.74
CA TYR A 76 -13.55 -27.77 16.20
C TYR A 76 -14.68 -26.98 16.86
N GLU A 77 -15.59 -26.38 16.09
CA GLU A 77 -16.68 -25.52 16.56
C GLU A 77 -18.09 -26.09 16.33
N ASP A 78 -18.21 -27.31 15.79
CA ASP A 78 -19.44 -28.08 15.46
C ASP A 78 -20.57 -28.11 16.52
N ASP A 79 -20.37 -27.60 17.73
CA ASP A 79 -21.34 -27.57 18.84
C ASP A 79 -21.93 -26.17 19.16
N LEU A 80 -21.62 -25.13 18.37
CA LEU A 80 -22.12 -23.78 18.65
C LEU A 80 -23.49 -23.54 17.98
N ASP A 81 -24.57 -23.56 18.77
CA ASP A 81 -25.93 -23.15 18.35
C ASP A 81 -26.00 -21.63 18.15
N VAL A 82 -25.32 -21.13 17.11
CA VAL A 82 -25.23 -19.73 16.73
C VAL A 82 -25.69 -19.56 15.28
N ASN A 83 -26.23 -18.38 14.96
CA ASN A 83 -26.62 -18.08 13.58
C ASN A 83 -25.39 -17.87 12.67
N GLU A 84 -25.58 -17.96 11.35
CA GLU A 84 -24.49 -17.86 10.36
C GLU A 84 -23.63 -16.57 10.49
N GLU A 85 -24.23 -15.44 10.86
CA GLU A 85 -23.50 -14.18 11.05
C GLU A 85 -22.63 -14.20 12.32
N GLU A 86 -23.15 -14.73 13.43
CA GLU A 86 -22.35 -14.93 14.65
C GLU A 86 -21.26 -15.98 14.43
N SER A 87 -21.51 -17.03 13.65
CA SER A 87 -20.52 -18.04 13.27
C SER A 87 -19.31 -17.42 12.55
N LYS A 88 -19.54 -16.54 11.56
CA LYS A 88 -18.46 -15.84 10.85
C LYS A 88 -17.59 -14.95 11.73
N VAL A 89 -18.18 -14.41 12.79
CA VAL A 89 -17.51 -13.54 13.77
C VAL A 89 -16.77 -14.37 14.81
N ILE A 90 -17.28 -15.55 15.14
CA ILE A 90 -16.65 -16.55 16.00
C ILE A 90 -15.38 -17.03 15.29
N MET A 91 -15.42 -17.48 14.04
CA MET A 91 -14.26 -18.05 13.33
C MET A 91 -13.00 -17.15 13.12
N LYS A 92 -13.02 -15.89 13.59
CA LYS A 92 -11.91 -14.95 13.56
C LYS A 92 -11.27 -14.81 14.95
N ILE A 93 -9.95 -14.91 15.06
CA ILE A 93 -9.25 -14.66 16.35
C ILE A 93 -9.08 -13.15 16.55
N GLY A 94 -9.35 -12.66 17.78
CA GLY A 94 -9.06 -11.27 18.14
C GLY A 94 -7.58 -10.91 17.96
N LEU A 95 -7.29 -9.83 17.22
CA LEU A 95 -5.91 -9.40 16.91
C LEU A 95 -5.04 -9.18 18.15
N TYR A 96 -5.63 -8.68 19.24
CA TYR A 96 -4.95 -8.49 20.52
C TYR A 96 -4.28 -9.78 21.04
N ARG A 97 -4.89 -10.95 20.79
CA ARG A 97 -4.33 -12.26 21.16
C ARG A 97 -3.27 -12.70 20.17
N LEU A 98 -3.55 -12.63 18.87
CA LEU A 98 -2.62 -13.03 17.82
C LEU A 98 -1.27 -12.33 17.97
N PHE A 99 -1.27 -11.00 18.04
CA PHE A 99 -0.03 -10.21 18.16
C PHE A 99 0.73 -10.43 19.46
N SER A 100 0.07 -10.93 20.52
CA SER A 100 0.73 -11.19 21.80
C SER A 100 1.45 -12.54 21.86
N GLN A 101 1.11 -13.50 20.99
CA GLN A 101 1.59 -14.88 21.11
C GLN A 101 2.20 -15.44 19.83
N VAL A 102 1.99 -14.78 18.69
CA VAL A 102 2.44 -15.25 17.38
C VAL A 102 3.55 -14.34 16.86
N LYS A 103 4.67 -14.93 16.43
CA LYS A 103 5.75 -14.19 15.75
C LYS A 103 5.31 -13.88 14.32
N THR A 104 5.17 -12.62 13.96
CA THR A 104 4.70 -12.26 12.62
C THR A 104 5.87 -11.73 11.77
N PRO A 105 6.49 -12.56 10.89
CA PRO A 105 7.56 -12.08 10.02
C PRO A 105 7.03 -11.26 8.84
N LYS A 106 5.77 -11.46 8.45
CA LYS A 106 5.11 -10.78 7.33
C LYS A 106 3.75 -10.26 7.77
N LEU A 107 3.45 -9.00 7.48
CA LEU A 107 2.19 -8.37 7.81
C LEU A 107 1.67 -7.56 6.62
N ASN A 108 0.50 -7.95 6.12
CA ASN A 108 -0.21 -7.23 5.08
C ASN A 108 -1.53 -6.73 5.67
N ILE A 109 -1.82 -5.45 5.47
CA ILE A 109 -3.11 -4.84 5.79
C ILE A 109 -3.74 -4.46 4.46
N ASP A 110 -4.82 -5.10 4.07
CA ASP A 110 -5.49 -4.87 2.78
C ASP A 110 -6.98 -4.54 2.96
N GLU A 111 -7.56 -3.95 1.91
CA GLU A 111 -9.02 -3.74 1.77
C GLU A 111 -9.74 -2.96 2.90
N CYS A 112 -9.00 -2.21 3.72
CA CYS A 112 -9.56 -1.43 4.82
C CYS A 112 -10.01 -0.03 4.41
N ILE A 113 -11.07 0.47 5.05
CA ILE A 113 -11.37 1.90 5.12
C ILE A 113 -10.64 2.58 6.29
N ARG A 114 -10.72 3.91 6.37
CA ARG A 114 -10.00 4.75 7.35
C ARG A 114 -10.17 4.29 8.81
N GLU A 115 -11.41 4.02 9.24
CA GLU A 115 -11.69 3.67 10.63
C GLU A 115 -11.10 2.29 10.98
N GLU A 116 -11.36 1.30 10.14
CA GLU A 116 -10.83 -0.07 10.28
C GLU A 116 -9.30 -0.07 10.31
N PHE A 117 -8.66 0.68 9.41
CA PHE A 117 -7.22 0.83 9.38
C PHE A 117 -6.68 1.31 10.73
N TRP A 118 -7.26 2.38 11.28
CA TRP A 118 -6.82 2.91 12.57
C TRP A 118 -7.12 2.00 13.75
N ASP A 119 -8.20 1.21 13.68
CA ASP A 119 -8.50 0.20 14.68
C ASP A 119 -7.44 -0.92 14.70
N ILE A 120 -7.00 -1.39 13.54
CA ILE A 120 -5.92 -2.38 13.42
C ILE A 120 -4.60 -1.82 13.94
N VAL A 121 -4.24 -0.63 13.48
CA VAL A 121 -3.01 0.05 13.92
C VAL A 121 -3.04 0.26 15.44
N GLY A 122 -4.20 0.62 16.00
CA GLY A 122 -4.42 0.74 17.43
C GLY A 122 -4.17 -0.58 18.19
N GLU A 123 -4.59 -1.72 17.65
CA GLU A 123 -4.32 -3.03 18.26
C GLU A 123 -2.84 -3.41 18.15
N ILE A 124 -2.19 -3.15 17.01
CA ILE A 124 -0.75 -3.37 16.84
C ILE A 124 0.02 -2.52 17.86
N ASP A 125 -0.28 -1.22 17.93
CA ASP A 125 0.43 -0.28 18.80
C ASP A 125 0.23 -0.58 20.28
N ARG A 126 -0.93 -1.09 20.68
CA ARG A 126 -1.20 -1.54 22.07
C ARG A 126 -0.63 -2.92 22.39
N SER A 127 -0.37 -3.75 21.37
CA SER A 127 0.18 -5.09 21.58
C SER A 127 1.65 -5.03 21.99
N TYR A 128 2.14 -6.07 22.67
CA TYR A 128 3.57 -6.23 22.99
C TYR A 128 4.40 -6.74 21.79
N MET A 129 3.81 -6.81 20.60
CA MET A 129 4.47 -7.24 19.38
C MET A 129 5.67 -6.35 19.08
N ASP A 130 6.83 -6.91 18.73
CA ASP A 130 7.95 -6.12 18.21
C ASP A 130 7.75 -5.83 16.73
N VAL A 131 7.22 -4.64 16.41
CA VAL A 131 6.98 -4.18 15.04
C VAL A 131 8.25 -4.08 14.17
N ASN A 132 9.44 -4.05 14.80
CA ASN A 132 10.72 -4.06 14.08
C ASN A 132 11.17 -5.47 13.70
N ALA A 133 10.65 -6.50 14.38
CA ALA A 133 10.90 -7.89 14.05
C ALA A 133 10.13 -8.36 12.80
N ILE A 134 9.12 -7.60 12.36
CA ILE A 134 8.37 -7.87 11.13
C ILE A 134 9.25 -7.54 9.93
N LYS A 135 9.68 -8.59 9.21
CA LYS A 135 10.59 -8.50 8.06
C LYS A 135 9.92 -7.87 6.84
N GLU A 136 8.65 -8.17 6.60
CA GLU A 136 7.89 -7.67 5.45
C GLU A 136 6.58 -7.02 5.92
N LYS A 137 6.36 -5.76 5.54
CA LYS A 137 5.15 -5.01 5.86
C LYS A 137 4.56 -4.38 4.61
N SER A 138 3.26 -4.51 4.41
CA SER A 138 2.56 -3.81 3.33
C SER A 138 1.18 -3.29 3.72
N ILE A 139 0.80 -2.18 3.09
CA ILE A 139 -0.55 -1.61 3.16
C ILE A 139 -1.11 -1.64 1.73
N ILE A 140 -2.24 -2.30 1.51
CA ILE A 140 -2.87 -2.48 0.20
C ILE A 140 -4.35 -2.11 0.31
N CYS A 141 -4.60 -0.86 0.70
CA CYS A 141 -5.94 -0.34 0.96
C CYS A 141 -6.23 0.77 -0.05
N VAL A 142 -6.63 0.40 -1.28
CA VAL A 142 -6.77 1.36 -2.39
C VAL A 142 -7.81 2.46 -2.14
N GLU A 143 -8.80 2.20 -1.29
CA GLU A 143 -9.83 3.15 -0.88
C GLU A 143 -9.51 3.88 0.44
N LEU A 144 -8.35 3.60 1.04
CA LEU A 144 -7.93 4.25 2.28
C LEU A 144 -7.63 5.73 2.02
N LEU A 145 -8.41 6.59 2.67
CA LEU A 145 -8.30 8.04 2.57
C LEU A 145 -8.12 8.64 3.96
N PHE A 146 -6.92 9.14 4.25
CA PHE A 146 -6.68 9.89 5.48
C PHE A 146 -7.04 11.36 5.35
N GLU A 147 -7.44 11.95 6.46
CA GLU A 147 -7.67 13.39 6.60
C GLU A 147 -6.47 14.09 7.23
N ALA A 148 -6.52 15.42 7.32
CA ALA A 148 -5.40 16.20 7.84
C ALA A 148 -5.09 15.92 9.33
N ASP A 149 -6.11 15.58 10.12
CA ASP A 149 -5.99 15.27 11.55
C ASP A 149 -5.32 13.91 11.81
N ASP A 150 -5.42 12.97 10.87
CA ASP A 150 -4.74 11.67 10.93
C ASP A 150 -3.22 11.79 10.96
N LYS A 151 -2.66 12.94 10.56
CA LYS A 151 -1.23 13.18 10.66
C LYS A 151 -0.72 12.96 12.09
N ILE A 152 -1.49 13.37 13.10
CA ILE A 152 -1.10 13.19 14.51
C ILE A 152 -1.05 11.69 14.86
N ARG A 153 -2.04 10.90 14.40
CA ARG A 153 -2.07 9.45 14.63
C ARG A 153 -0.91 8.76 13.93
N PHE A 154 -0.62 9.16 12.69
CA PHE A 154 0.53 8.69 11.93
C PHE A 154 1.85 8.96 12.68
N ASP A 155 2.06 10.20 13.14
CA ASP A 155 3.27 10.61 13.84
C ASP A 155 3.45 9.89 15.20
N GLN A 156 2.35 9.54 15.87
CA GLN A 156 2.37 8.89 17.19
C GLN A 156 2.43 7.36 17.12
N SER A 157 1.97 6.75 16.03
CA SER A 157 1.87 5.31 15.89
C SER A 157 3.24 4.66 15.76
N ARG A 158 3.59 3.78 16.71
CA ARG A 158 4.84 3.01 16.66
C ARG A 158 4.92 2.18 15.38
N PHE A 159 3.82 1.59 14.94
CA PHE A 159 3.75 0.83 13.71
C PHE A 159 4.05 1.69 12.47
N MET A 160 3.40 2.85 12.35
CA MET A 160 3.60 3.79 11.23
C MET A 160 4.98 4.45 11.24
N GLN A 161 5.64 4.53 12.40
CA GLN A 161 7.01 5.02 12.48
C GLN A 161 8.05 4.01 11.93
N THR A 162 7.67 2.79 11.51
CA THR A 162 8.60 1.79 10.95
C THR A 162 8.53 1.70 9.43
N GLY A 163 9.58 1.21 8.76
CA GLY A 163 9.57 1.11 7.29
C GLY A 163 8.60 0.06 6.74
N PHE A 164 8.05 0.31 5.55
CA PHE A 164 7.17 -0.60 4.79
C PHE A 164 7.82 -1.03 3.48
N GLY A 165 7.52 -2.24 3.02
CA GLY A 165 7.92 -2.71 1.69
C GLY A 165 7.07 -2.09 0.58
N PHE A 166 5.76 -1.99 0.81
CA PHE A 166 4.80 -1.48 -0.17
C PHE A 166 3.62 -0.75 0.49
N ILE A 167 3.18 0.36 -0.08
CA ILE A 167 1.99 1.09 0.37
C ILE A 167 1.15 1.50 -0.84
N SER A 168 -0.14 1.12 -0.84
CA SER A 168 -1.13 1.48 -1.85
C SER A 168 -2.38 2.07 -1.22
N MET A 169 -2.69 3.34 -1.51
CA MET A 169 -3.81 4.09 -0.93
C MET A 169 -4.09 5.41 -1.67
N PHE A 170 -5.14 6.14 -1.29
CA PHE A 170 -5.28 7.55 -1.69
C PHE A 170 -4.23 8.42 -1.00
N ALA A 171 -3.75 9.42 -1.72
CA ALA A 171 -2.75 10.37 -1.25
C ALA A 171 -3.38 11.26 -0.16
N PRO A 172 -2.91 11.19 1.10
CA PRO A 172 -3.44 12.04 2.15
C PRO A 172 -2.95 13.50 2.01
N PRO A 173 -3.58 14.48 2.68
CA PRO A 173 -3.14 15.87 2.65
C PRO A 173 -1.66 16.06 3.05
N PHE A 174 -1.14 15.21 3.93
CA PHE A 174 0.23 15.22 4.41
C PHE A 174 1.18 14.29 3.63
N THR A 175 0.83 13.91 2.39
CA THR A 175 1.61 12.97 1.57
C THR A 175 3.09 13.32 1.51
N ILE A 176 3.44 14.60 1.28
CA ILE A 176 4.85 15.01 1.14
C ILE A 176 5.64 14.75 2.42
N ALA A 177 5.08 15.08 3.58
CA ALA A 177 5.70 14.78 4.87
C ALA A 177 5.90 13.26 5.06
N MET A 178 4.92 12.46 4.63
CA MET A 178 5.01 11.00 4.68
C MET A 178 6.10 10.45 3.76
N LEU A 179 6.21 10.92 2.51
CA LEU A 179 7.25 10.52 1.56
C LEU A 179 8.66 10.97 1.96
N GLN A 180 8.77 12.02 2.77
CA GLN A 180 10.03 12.50 3.34
C GLN A 180 10.46 11.70 4.59
N HIS A 181 9.60 10.84 5.13
CA HIS A 181 9.91 10.08 6.32
C HIS A 181 11.12 9.14 6.08
N PRO A 182 12.19 9.18 6.92
CA PRO A 182 13.43 8.45 6.64
C PRO A 182 13.25 6.94 6.47
N ASN A 183 12.31 6.34 7.23
CA ASN A 183 12.06 4.91 7.20
C ASN A 183 11.33 4.45 5.93
N TYR A 184 10.82 5.39 5.12
CA TYR A 184 9.99 5.12 3.94
C TYR A 184 10.74 5.23 2.62
N ARG A 185 12.05 5.53 2.68
CA ARG A 185 12.90 5.74 1.51
C ARG A 185 12.89 4.59 0.50
N ASN A 186 12.77 3.36 0.99
CA ASN A 186 12.78 2.14 0.18
C ASN A 186 11.38 1.55 -0.05
N THR A 187 10.34 2.19 0.45
CA THR A 187 8.95 1.77 0.23
C THR A 187 8.58 1.94 -1.24
N ASP A 188 7.90 0.95 -1.79
CA ASP A 188 7.31 1.02 -3.12
C ASP A 188 5.89 1.59 -3.00
N TRP A 189 5.68 2.77 -3.58
CA TRP A 189 4.47 3.55 -3.39
C TRP A 189 3.52 3.41 -4.57
N ASN A 190 2.23 3.22 -4.28
CA ASN A 190 1.14 3.30 -5.25
C ASN A 190 0.06 4.25 -4.73
N LEU A 191 0.16 5.53 -5.10
CA LEU A 191 -0.74 6.56 -4.59
C LEU A 191 -1.85 6.90 -5.58
N ARG A 192 -2.99 7.35 -5.05
CA ARG A 192 -4.11 7.83 -5.87
C ARG A 192 -4.52 9.25 -5.52
N GLY A 193 -4.97 10.01 -6.52
CA GLY A 193 -5.63 11.29 -6.30
C GLY A 193 -4.70 12.43 -5.87
N LEU A 194 -3.41 12.36 -6.17
CA LEU A 194 -2.47 13.45 -5.88
C LEU A 194 -2.91 14.76 -6.57
N ASP A 195 -2.87 15.86 -5.82
CA ASP A 195 -3.11 17.20 -6.35
C ASP A 195 -1.84 17.85 -6.92
N ALA A 196 -2.00 18.99 -7.59
CA ALA A 196 -0.90 19.65 -8.30
C ALA A 196 0.18 20.20 -7.38
N GLU A 197 -0.19 20.64 -6.18
CA GLU A 197 0.77 21.15 -5.19
C GLU A 197 1.63 20.00 -4.69
N GLN A 198 1.01 18.88 -4.34
CA GLN A 198 1.71 17.67 -3.93
C GLN A 198 2.61 17.17 -5.06
N PHE A 199 2.10 17.08 -6.31
CA PHE A 199 2.88 16.67 -7.48
C PHE A 199 4.17 17.47 -7.64
N SER A 200 4.11 18.79 -7.51
CA SER A 200 5.29 19.67 -7.66
C SER A 200 6.39 19.36 -6.65
N GLN A 201 6.04 18.84 -5.47
CA GLN A 201 6.97 18.59 -4.37
C GLN A 201 7.51 17.15 -4.35
N ILE A 202 6.84 16.19 -5.02
CA ILE A 202 7.27 14.79 -5.02
C ILE A 202 8.74 14.61 -5.45
N PRO A 203 9.25 15.30 -6.49
CA PRO A 203 10.64 15.13 -6.88
C PRO A 203 11.65 15.53 -5.80
N LEU A 204 11.25 16.40 -4.87
CA LEU A 204 12.05 16.84 -3.73
C LEU A 204 12.02 15.84 -2.56
N THR A 205 11.33 14.71 -2.71
CA THR A 205 11.28 13.64 -1.71
C THR A 205 12.38 12.61 -1.96
N MET A 206 12.66 11.78 -0.96
CA MET A 206 13.74 10.78 -1.01
C MET A 206 13.29 9.42 -1.56
N VAL A 207 12.07 9.34 -2.10
CA VAL A 207 11.48 8.08 -2.56
C VAL A 207 12.19 7.56 -3.80
N LYS A 208 12.34 6.24 -3.87
CA LYS A 208 12.98 5.58 -5.02
C LYS A 208 11.96 5.09 -6.04
N LYS A 209 10.80 4.62 -5.59
CA LYS A 209 9.76 4.03 -6.44
C LYS A 209 8.44 4.66 -6.11
N LEU A 210 7.78 5.17 -7.13
CA LEU A 210 6.46 5.76 -7.00
C LEU A 210 5.65 5.50 -8.26
N SER A 211 4.47 4.94 -8.04
CA SER A 211 3.39 4.89 -8.99
C SER A 211 2.27 5.79 -8.50
N VAL A 212 1.67 6.57 -9.39
CA VAL A 212 0.48 7.36 -9.11
C VAL A 212 -0.58 7.07 -10.14
N GLU A 213 -1.79 6.80 -9.69
CA GLU A 213 -2.95 6.63 -10.56
C GLU A 213 -4.02 7.67 -10.23
N TYR A 214 -4.52 8.37 -11.24
CA TYR A 214 -5.48 9.47 -11.08
C TYR A 214 -4.90 10.63 -10.28
N GLY A 215 -4.94 11.83 -10.84
CA GLY A 215 -4.37 12.99 -10.17
C GLY A 215 -4.35 14.19 -11.10
N SER A 216 -3.90 15.32 -10.58
CA SER A 216 -3.78 16.54 -11.37
C SER A 216 -2.41 17.15 -11.18
N MET A 217 -1.68 17.43 -12.26
CA MET A 217 -0.34 18.02 -12.20
C MET A 217 -0.23 19.23 -13.14
N SER A 218 0.68 20.14 -12.84
CA SER A 218 1.32 20.97 -13.86
C SER A 218 2.49 20.17 -14.41
N LEU A 219 2.48 19.81 -15.70
CA LEU A 219 3.56 19.03 -16.29
C LEU A 219 4.87 19.83 -16.25
N PHE A 220 4.79 21.12 -16.55
CA PHE A 220 5.95 22.00 -16.55
C PHE A 220 6.56 22.10 -15.14
N GLY A 221 5.76 22.50 -14.15
CA GLY A 221 6.23 22.68 -12.77
C GLY A 221 6.73 21.37 -12.14
N PHE A 222 6.14 20.23 -12.51
CA PHE A 222 6.66 18.93 -12.09
C PHE A 222 8.03 18.63 -12.72
N LEU A 223 8.17 18.77 -14.04
CA LEU A 223 9.41 18.43 -14.75
C LEU A 223 10.57 19.32 -14.35
N GLU A 224 10.34 20.60 -14.13
CA GLU A 224 11.34 21.54 -13.63
C GLU A 224 11.92 21.03 -12.30
N ASN A 225 11.05 20.76 -11.32
CA ASN A 225 11.46 20.20 -10.04
C ASN A 225 12.10 18.82 -10.19
N PHE A 226 11.62 17.98 -11.10
CA PHE A 226 12.13 16.63 -11.33
C PHE A 226 13.55 16.61 -11.91
N ILE A 227 13.84 17.51 -12.84
CA ILE A 227 15.18 17.65 -13.43
C ILE A 227 16.13 18.29 -12.41
N MET A 228 15.69 19.32 -11.69
CA MET A 228 16.51 19.99 -10.67
C MET A 228 16.85 19.07 -9.49
N ALA A 229 15.88 18.29 -9.00
CA ALA A 229 16.06 17.42 -7.85
C ALA A 229 16.95 16.22 -8.14
N LYS A 230 17.00 15.77 -9.41
CA LYS A 230 17.78 14.60 -9.87
C LYS A 230 17.53 13.39 -8.96
N PRO A 231 16.27 12.89 -8.90
CA PRO A 231 15.87 11.89 -7.93
C PRO A 231 16.73 10.62 -8.04
N ALA A 232 16.89 9.94 -6.90
CA ALA A 232 17.66 8.71 -6.83
C ALA A 232 17.10 7.63 -7.78
N ILE A 233 17.97 6.71 -8.21
CA ILE A 233 17.64 5.63 -9.15
C ILE A 233 16.33 4.93 -8.79
N GLY A 234 15.39 4.96 -9.73
CA GLY A 234 14.19 4.14 -9.67
C GLY A 234 13.18 4.45 -10.76
N LYS A 235 12.02 3.82 -10.66
CA LYS A 235 10.93 3.90 -11.65
C LYS A 235 9.84 4.79 -11.09
N TRP A 236 9.50 5.81 -11.86
CA TRP A 236 8.41 6.75 -11.57
C TRP A 236 7.35 6.61 -12.64
N GLU A 237 6.14 6.27 -12.23
CA GLU A 237 5.04 5.96 -13.14
C GLU A 237 3.79 6.74 -12.78
N PHE A 238 3.31 7.56 -13.70
CA PHE A 238 2.17 8.45 -13.50
C PHE A 238 1.12 8.12 -14.55
N ARG A 239 -0.03 7.58 -14.11
CA ARG A 239 -1.10 7.12 -15.00
C ARG A 239 -2.38 7.88 -14.79
N LYS A 240 -3.09 8.14 -15.90
CA LYS A 240 -4.39 8.83 -15.93
C LYS A 240 -4.32 10.20 -15.24
N ILE A 241 -3.25 10.94 -15.49
CA ILE A 241 -3.06 12.26 -14.91
C ILE A 241 -3.81 13.32 -15.73
N ASN A 242 -4.48 14.23 -15.04
CA ASN A 242 -5.06 15.45 -15.59
C ASN A 242 -3.97 16.54 -15.61
N ASN A 243 -3.87 17.29 -16.71
CA ASN A 243 -2.99 18.45 -16.74
C ASN A 243 -3.76 19.71 -16.32
N LYS A 244 -3.16 20.52 -15.45
CA LYS A 244 -3.68 21.84 -15.08
C LYS A 244 -3.22 22.96 -16.01
N ASP A 245 -2.22 22.73 -16.86
CA ASP A 245 -1.61 23.76 -17.72
C ASP A 245 -2.41 24.04 -19.02
N ASP A 246 -3.70 23.66 -19.09
CA ASP A 246 -4.61 23.71 -20.25
C ASP A 246 -4.20 22.88 -21.49
N VAL A 247 -2.91 22.74 -21.79
CA VAL A 247 -2.35 21.95 -22.90
C VAL A 247 -1.18 21.12 -22.40
N TRP A 248 -1.14 19.83 -22.79
CA TRP A 248 0.02 18.98 -22.53
C TRP A 248 1.24 19.51 -23.29
N GLY A 249 2.07 20.29 -22.60
CA GLY A 249 3.26 20.94 -23.15
C GLY A 249 4.41 19.95 -23.39
N TRP A 250 4.20 18.90 -24.18
CA TRP A 250 5.26 17.92 -24.52
C TRP A 250 6.45 18.58 -25.21
N MET A 251 6.19 19.62 -26.02
CA MET A 251 7.24 20.44 -26.63
C MET A 251 8.01 21.22 -25.56
N THR A 252 7.31 21.84 -24.61
CA THR A 252 7.94 22.55 -23.50
C THR A 252 8.76 21.62 -22.60
N ALA A 253 8.25 20.40 -22.33
CA ALA A 253 8.98 19.36 -21.63
C ALA A 253 10.29 18.99 -22.36
N LYS A 254 10.23 18.91 -23.69
CA LYS A 254 11.38 18.64 -24.53
C LYS A 254 12.39 19.79 -24.50
N GLU A 255 11.94 21.04 -24.66
CA GLU A 255 12.79 22.24 -24.59
C GLU A 255 13.52 22.34 -23.24
N LEU A 256 12.82 22.03 -22.14
CA LEU A 256 13.41 22.01 -20.79
C LEU A 256 14.52 20.95 -20.66
N LEU A 257 14.29 19.75 -21.19
CA LEU A 257 15.29 18.68 -21.19
C LEU A 257 16.48 18.99 -22.12
N GLU A 258 16.25 19.67 -23.25
CA GLU A 258 17.31 20.10 -24.18
C GLU A 258 18.17 21.24 -23.61
N ALA A 259 17.57 22.13 -22.81
CA ALA A 259 18.27 23.25 -22.18
C ALA A 259 19.13 22.84 -20.96
N THR A 260 19.02 21.60 -20.49
CA THR A 260 19.73 21.13 -19.30
C THR A 260 21.08 20.50 -19.70
N GLU A 261 22.19 21.17 -19.43
CA GLU A 261 23.53 20.80 -19.95
C GLU A 261 24.12 19.52 -19.36
N ASP A 262 23.71 19.11 -18.16
CA ASP A 262 24.37 18.04 -17.39
C ASP A 262 23.59 16.70 -17.40
N ILE A 263 22.59 16.60 -18.26
CA ILE A 263 21.83 15.38 -18.50
C ILE A 263 21.94 14.95 -19.96
N THR A 264 21.81 13.64 -20.19
CA THR A 264 21.41 13.10 -21.48
C THR A 264 20.04 12.48 -21.32
N TRP A 265 19.22 12.52 -22.38
CA TRP A 265 17.86 12.00 -22.29
C TRP A 265 17.41 11.38 -23.61
N SER A 266 16.43 10.50 -23.52
CA SER A 266 15.68 10.01 -24.67
C SER A 266 14.22 9.80 -24.32
N MET A 267 13.35 9.94 -25.31
CA MET A 267 11.91 9.77 -25.16
C MET A 267 11.40 8.73 -26.15
N LYS A 268 10.54 7.84 -25.66
CA LYS A 268 9.79 6.88 -26.47
C LYS A 268 8.31 7.22 -26.38
N LYS A 269 7.70 7.57 -27.52
CA LYS A 269 6.24 7.61 -27.67
C LYS A 269 5.72 6.17 -27.66
N ILE A 270 4.89 5.84 -26.67
CA ILE A 270 4.27 4.50 -26.55
C ILE A 270 2.92 4.51 -27.29
N ASN A 271 2.10 5.52 -27.00
CA ASN A 271 0.88 5.85 -27.74
C ASN A 271 0.65 7.37 -27.62
N ASP A 272 -0.46 7.90 -28.14
CA ASP A 272 -0.71 9.35 -28.15
C ASP A 272 -0.75 9.98 -26.76
N THR A 273 -1.21 9.22 -25.77
CA THR A 273 -1.36 9.69 -24.38
C THR A 273 -0.19 9.33 -23.46
N TYR A 274 0.73 8.49 -23.92
CA TYR A 274 1.77 7.87 -23.08
C TYR A 274 3.17 8.09 -23.65
N ARG A 275 4.01 8.76 -22.86
CA ARG A 275 5.44 8.93 -23.10
C ARG A 275 6.27 8.28 -22.00
N ARG A 276 7.40 7.68 -22.39
CA ARG A 276 8.45 7.23 -21.48
C ARG A 276 9.71 8.05 -21.73
N PHE A 277 10.21 8.67 -20.68
CA PHE A 277 11.47 9.39 -20.65
C PHE A 277 12.51 8.57 -19.92
N LYS A 278 13.70 8.54 -20.50
CA LYS A 278 14.90 7.97 -19.90
C LYS A 278 15.88 9.14 -19.75
N ILE A 279 16.25 9.46 -18.52
CA ILE A 279 17.14 10.59 -18.19
C ILE A 279 18.38 10.04 -17.49
N GLU A 280 19.56 10.49 -17.90
CA GLU A 280 20.86 10.01 -17.43
C GLU A 280 21.75 11.22 -17.10
N THR A 281 22.52 11.08 -16.03
CA THR A 281 23.69 11.91 -15.70
C THR A 281 24.90 10.99 -15.69
N PRO A 282 26.15 11.50 -15.57
CA PRO A 282 27.32 10.64 -15.38
C PRO A 282 27.23 9.72 -14.16
N LEU A 283 26.41 10.05 -13.15
CA LEU A 283 26.35 9.35 -11.87
C LEU A 283 25.12 8.44 -11.72
N GLN A 284 24.03 8.73 -12.43
CA GLN A 284 22.76 8.06 -12.20
C GLN A 284 21.83 8.12 -13.40
N LYS A 285 20.87 7.20 -13.40
CA LYS A 285 19.86 7.02 -14.43
C LYS A 285 18.50 6.81 -13.80
N TRP A 286 17.47 7.43 -14.37
CA TRP A 286 16.11 7.27 -13.91
C TRP A 286 15.11 7.26 -15.07
N PHE A 287 13.93 6.71 -14.78
CA PHE A 287 12.86 6.52 -15.75
C PHE A 287 11.59 7.22 -15.27
N LEU A 288 10.98 7.97 -16.17
CA LEU A 288 9.74 8.70 -15.96
C LEU A 288 8.73 8.26 -17.01
N GLU A 289 7.62 7.68 -16.55
CA GLU A 289 6.50 7.24 -17.37
C GLU A 289 5.30 8.13 -17.07
N ILE A 290 4.76 8.82 -18.08
CA ILE A 290 3.59 9.70 -17.91
C ILE A 290 2.53 9.32 -18.96
N GLN A 291 1.36 8.94 -18.46
CA GLN A 291 0.15 8.71 -19.24
C GLN A 291 -0.96 9.67 -18.77
N HIS A 292 -1.50 10.46 -19.70
CA HIS A 292 -2.59 11.38 -19.41
C HIS A 292 -3.98 10.80 -19.63
N SER A 293 -4.98 11.40 -18.96
CA SER A 293 -6.38 10.95 -18.93
C SER A 293 -7.25 11.43 -20.11
N GLY A 294 -6.74 12.30 -21.00
CA GLY A 294 -7.51 12.87 -22.12
C GLY A 294 -7.03 12.49 -23.52
N ILE A 295 -7.89 12.68 -24.52
CA ILE A 295 -7.50 12.75 -25.94
C ILE A 295 -6.96 14.16 -26.18
N THR A 296 -5.70 14.30 -26.59
CA THR A 296 -5.18 15.57 -27.08
C THR A 296 -5.79 15.84 -28.46
N GLN A 297 -6.86 16.64 -28.53
CA GLN A 297 -7.01 17.50 -29.71
C GLN A 297 -5.76 18.41 -29.69
N PHE A 298 -4.99 18.43 -30.78
CA PHE A 298 -3.86 19.35 -31.09
C PHE A 298 -2.43 18.80 -31.25
N ASP A 299 -2.17 17.49 -31.27
CA ASP A 299 -0.82 17.00 -31.64
C ASP A 299 -0.58 16.84 -33.17
N GLU A 300 -1.59 17.08 -34.03
CA GLU A 300 -1.48 16.82 -35.48
C GLU A 300 -1.43 18.06 -36.40
N GLN A 301 -1.65 19.29 -35.91
CA GLN A 301 -1.82 20.46 -36.81
C GLN A 301 -0.61 21.37 -37.04
N GLN A 302 0.58 21.10 -36.48
CA GLN A 302 1.74 21.99 -36.69
C GLN A 302 2.82 21.47 -37.66
N HIS A 303 2.59 20.35 -38.37
CA HIS A 303 3.47 19.91 -39.46
C HIS A 303 3.01 20.30 -40.88
N GLN A 304 2.00 21.17 -41.03
CA GLN A 304 1.53 21.64 -42.35
C GLN A 304 1.84 23.10 -42.69
N TYR A 305 2.54 23.86 -41.83
CA TYR A 305 2.90 25.24 -42.16
C TYR A 305 4.32 25.60 -41.72
N LEU A 306 5.31 25.09 -42.45
CA LEU A 306 6.59 25.76 -42.66
C LEU A 306 6.91 25.69 -44.16
N PRO A 307 7.23 26.82 -44.84
CA PRO A 307 7.67 26.82 -46.23
C PRO A 307 8.98 26.07 -46.46
#